data_AF-A0A414Q6Z5-F1
#
_entry.id   AF-A0A414Q6Z5-F1
#
_cell.length_a   1.000
_cell.length_b   1.000
_cell.length_c   1.000
_cell.angle_alpha   90.00
_cell.angle_beta   90.00
_cell.angle_gamma   90.00
#
_symmetry.space_group_name_H-M   'P 1'
#
loop_
_entity.id
_entity.type
_entity.pdbx_description
1 polymer ?
#
loop_
_entity_poly.entity_id
_entity_poly.type
_entity_poly.pdbx_seq_one_letter_code
_entity_poly.pdbx_strand_id
1 'polypeptide(L)'
;MKRKLKRLVPVLFLIYLALLVWIILLKLQFSLQDLDTGRSVNLIPFYYDKEIGTAFHLKEVLENLLIFVPMGIYLQMLLPKRRLHTKLIIIAGTSLLLEALQYVLAIGRSDITDLLTNTAGGLLGLVLYCIVARLLGNRVRADKLFLILAVIVSAIVIGLLALILLMN
;
A
#
# COMPACT_ATOMS: atom_id res chain seq x y z
N MET A 1 24.63 -3.68 -5.88
CA MET A 1 23.61 -4.51 -6.58
C MET A 1 23.88 -4.47 -8.08
N LYS A 2 23.85 -5.61 -8.79
CA LYS A 2 24.10 -5.67 -10.25
C LYS A 2 23.12 -4.74 -10.98
N ARG A 3 23.57 -4.07 -12.06
CA ARG A 3 22.80 -3.04 -12.80
C ARG A 3 21.42 -3.52 -13.26
N LYS A 4 21.29 -4.81 -13.60
CA LYS A 4 20.00 -5.45 -13.97
C LYS A 4 19.00 -5.52 -12.81
N LEU A 5 19.42 -5.97 -11.62
CA LEU A 5 18.54 -6.04 -10.43
C LEU A 5 17.98 -4.66 -10.03
N LYS A 6 18.76 -3.58 -10.23
CA LYS A 6 18.30 -2.22 -9.95
C LYS A 6 17.17 -1.76 -10.87
N ARG A 7 17.05 -2.32 -12.08
CA ARG A 7 15.97 -2.00 -13.01
C ARG A 7 14.67 -2.74 -12.69
N LEU A 8 14.73 -3.81 -11.88
CA LEU A 8 13.55 -4.59 -11.50
C LEU A 8 12.73 -3.92 -10.39
N VAL A 9 13.38 -3.19 -9.48
CA VAL A 9 12.70 -2.51 -8.37
C VAL A 9 11.61 -1.54 -8.84
N PRO A 10 11.85 -0.64 -9.82
CA PRO A 10 10.79 0.22 -10.35
C PRO A 10 9.62 -0.56 -10.97
N VAL A 11 9.89 -1.67 -11.67
CA VAL A 11 8.84 -2.50 -12.29
C VAL A 11 7.96 -3.13 -11.23
N LEU A 12 8.56 -3.75 -10.21
CA LEU A 12 7.81 -4.32 -9.08
C LEU A 12 7.06 -3.26 -8.29
N PHE A 13 7.63 -2.07 -8.16
CA PHE A 13 6.95 -0.93 -7.53
C PHE A 13 5.71 -0.49 -8.32
N LEU A 14 5.79 -0.44 -9.65
CA LEU A 14 4.64 -0.12 -10.50
C LEU A 14 3.55 -1.20 -10.43
N ILE A 15 3.93 -2.48 -10.41
CA ILE A 15 2.99 -3.59 -10.19
C ILE A 15 2.31 -3.44 -8.82
N TYR A 16 3.08 -3.15 -7.78
CA TYR A 16 2.55 -2.88 -6.44
C TYR A 16 1.58 -1.69 -6.43
N LEU A 17 1.92 -0.57 -7.09
CA LEU A 17 1.03 0.60 -7.16
C LEU A 17 -0.27 0.28 -7.90
N ALA A 18 -0.21 -0.49 -8.99
CA ALA A 18 -1.41 -0.92 -9.70
C ALA A 18 -2.31 -1.79 -8.80
N LEU A 19 -1.71 -2.73 -8.05
CA LEU A 19 -2.44 -3.54 -7.07
C LEU A 19 -3.00 -2.69 -5.93
N LEU A 20 -2.25 -1.71 -5.43
CA LEU A 20 -2.68 -0.80 -4.36
C LEU A 20 -3.90 0.00 -4.80
N VAL A 21 -3.86 0.59 -5.99
CA VAL A 21 -4.99 1.32 -6.60
C VAL A 21 -6.19 0.38 -6.75
N TRP A 22 -5.96 -0.84 -7.25
CA TRP A 22 -7.04 -1.80 -7.46
C TRP A 22 -7.71 -2.24 -6.15
N ILE A 23 -6.92 -2.54 -5.12
CA ILE A 23 -7.43 -2.97 -3.80
C ILE A 23 -8.19 -1.83 -3.12
N ILE A 24 -7.65 -0.60 -3.13
CA ILE A 24 -8.22 0.52 -2.38
C ILE A 24 -9.40 1.16 -3.12
N LEU A 25 -9.27 1.43 -4.43
CA LEU A 25 -10.33 2.08 -5.19
C LEU A 25 -11.45 1.11 -5.57
N LEU A 26 -11.10 -0.09 -6.02
CA LEU A 26 -12.10 -1.03 -6.57
C LEU A 26 -12.47 -2.14 -5.59
N LYS A 27 -11.91 -2.16 -4.36
CA LYS A 27 -12.21 -3.16 -3.33
C LYS A 27 -12.12 -4.61 -3.86
N LEU A 28 -11.14 -4.88 -4.73
CA LEU A 28 -10.93 -6.16 -5.43
C LEU A 28 -12.02 -6.55 -6.46
N GLN A 29 -12.97 -5.66 -6.76
CA GLN A 29 -13.98 -5.90 -7.80
C GLN A 29 -13.37 -5.77 -9.19
N PHE A 30 -13.82 -6.63 -10.11
CA PHE A 30 -13.45 -6.59 -11.52
C PHE A 30 -14.46 -5.79 -12.36
N SER A 31 -15.70 -5.67 -11.91
CA SER A 31 -16.75 -4.88 -12.55
C SER A 31 -17.01 -3.60 -11.78
N LEU A 32 -17.18 -2.49 -12.51
CA LEU A 32 -17.58 -1.22 -11.92
C LEU A 32 -19.05 -1.24 -11.43
N GLN A 33 -19.85 -2.18 -11.93
CA GLN A 33 -21.27 -2.31 -11.57
C GLN A 33 -21.44 -2.95 -10.18
N ASP A 34 -20.44 -3.69 -9.71
CA ASP A 34 -20.42 -4.35 -8.40
C ASP A 34 -19.85 -3.45 -7.30
N LEU A 35 -19.48 -2.21 -7.64
CA LEU A 35 -19.02 -1.22 -6.68
C LEU A 35 -20.22 -0.57 -6.00
N ASP A 36 -20.16 -0.45 -4.67
CA ASP A 36 -21.08 0.40 -3.92
C ASP A 36 -20.97 1.83 -4.44
N THR A 37 -22.00 2.27 -5.15
CA THR A 37 -22.10 3.64 -5.64
C THR A 37 -22.61 4.53 -4.52
N GLY A 38 -21.77 5.47 -4.08
CA GLY A 38 -22.10 6.36 -2.98
C GLY A 38 -20.95 7.33 -2.67
N ARG A 39 -21.29 8.48 -2.10
CA ARG A 39 -20.32 9.45 -1.59
C ARG A 39 -20.57 9.67 -0.11
N SER A 40 -19.61 9.31 0.70
CA SER A 40 -19.57 9.71 2.11
C SER A 40 -18.17 10.19 2.46
N VAL A 41 -18.08 11.13 3.39
CA VAL A 41 -16.82 11.66 3.88
C VAL A 41 -16.85 11.58 5.40
N ASN A 42 -15.84 10.96 5.97
CA ASN A 42 -15.59 10.97 7.39
C ASN A 42 -14.31 11.75 7.68
N LEU A 43 -14.46 12.91 8.31
CA LEU A 43 -13.35 13.77 8.73
C LEU A 43 -13.03 13.64 10.22
N ILE A 44 -13.73 12.76 10.94
CA ILE A 44 -13.47 12.52 12.36
C ILE A 44 -12.59 11.26 12.48
N PRO A 45 -11.31 11.39 12.88
CA PRO A 45 -10.41 10.25 12.99
C PRO A 45 -10.94 9.21 13.98
N PHE A 46 -10.92 7.94 13.57
CA PHE A 46 -11.33 6.79 14.38
C PHE A 46 -12.80 6.86 14.84
N TYR A 47 -13.64 7.61 14.11
CA TYR A 47 -15.08 7.63 14.32
C TYR A 47 -15.76 6.51 13.54
N TYR A 48 -16.38 5.60 14.29
CA TYR A 48 -16.99 4.40 13.76
C TYR A 48 -18.41 4.24 14.27
N ASP A 49 -19.30 3.79 13.38
CA ASP A 49 -20.66 3.45 13.78
C ASP A 49 -20.64 2.24 14.72
N LYS A 50 -21.21 2.43 15.91
CA LYS A 50 -21.17 1.44 16.99
C LYS A 50 -21.87 0.13 16.63
N GLU A 51 -22.69 0.13 15.58
CA GLU A 51 -23.46 -1.02 15.12
C GLU A 51 -22.60 -2.09 14.42
N ILE A 52 -21.46 -1.72 13.83
CA ILE A 52 -20.63 -2.62 13.00
C ILE A 52 -19.57 -3.35 13.85
N GLY A 53 -19.38 -2.95 15.11
CA GLY A 53 -18.52 -3.63 16.07
C GLY A 53 -17.04 -3.23 15.96
N THR A 54 -16.38 -3.07 17.11
CA THR A 54 -15.01 -2.57 17.20
C THR A 54 -13.97 -3.46 16.52
N ALA A 55 -14.19 -4.77 16.50
CA ALA A 55 -13.27 -5.73 15.87
C ALA A 55 -13.16 -5.55 14.35
N PHE A 56 -14.27 -5.19 13.69
CA PHE A 56 -14.29 -4.96 12.24
C PHE A 56 -13.44 -3.73 11.87
N HIS A 57 -13.63 -2.62 12.58
CA HIS A 57 -12.87 -1.40 12.34
C HIS A 57 -11.37 -1.54 12.65
N LEU A 58 -11.02 -2.33 13.68
CA LEU A 58 -9.62 -2.65 13.93
C LEU A 58 -9.00 -3.45 12.78
N LYS A 59 -9.76 -4.37 12.17
CA LYS A 59 -9.31 -5.12 10.99
C LYS A 59 -9.07 -4.19 9.80
N GLU A 60 -10.00 -3.28 9.50
CA GLU A 60 -9.84 -2.28 8.42
C GLU A 60 -8.59 -1.42 8.63
N VAL A 61 -8.41 -0.89 9.83
CA VAL A 61 -7.23 -0.10 10.21
C VAL A 61 -5.94 -0.88 10.00
N LEU A 62 -5.91 -2.16 10.40
CA LEU A 62 -4.73 -3.01 10.22
C LEU A 62 -4.49 -3.34 8.75
N GLU A 63 -5.52 -3.58 7.95
CA GLU A 63 -5.40 -3.85 6.51
C GLU A 63 -4.83 -2.63 5.77
N ASN A 64 -5.34 -1.43 6.06
CA ASN A 64 -4.85 -0.16 5.52
C ASN A 64 -3.41 0.16 5.96
N LEU A 65 -3.09 -0.11 7.23
CA LEU A 65 -1.72 -0.01 7.71
C LEU A 65 -0.77 -0.95 6.94
N LEU A 66 -1.13 -2.23 6.83
CA LEU A 66 -0.25 -3.25 6.25
C LEU A 66 -0.06 -3.08 4.75
N ILE A 67 -1.09 -2.67 4.00
CA ILE A 67 -1.01 -2.52 2.54
C ILE A 67 -0.07 -1.38 2.12
N PHE A 68 0.15 -0.39 3.00
CA PHE A 68 1.11 0.70 2.78
C PHE A 68 2.54 0.40 3.26
N VAL A 69 2.79 -0.67 4.03
CA VAL A 69 4.16 -1.06 4.44
C VAL A 69 5.11 -1.23 3.25
N PRO A 70 4.73 -1.93 2.15
CA PRO A 70 5.59 -2.03 0.97
C PRO A 70 5.96 -0.68 0.35
N MET A 71 5.08 0.33 0.38
CA MET A 71 5.37 1.68 -0.12
C MET A 71 6.62 2.26 0.54
N GLY A 72 6.72 2.17 1.87
CA GLY A 72 7.90 2.63 2.61
C GLY A 72 9.18 1.88 2.22
N ILE A 73 9.09 0.55 2.09
CA ILE A 73 10.22 -0.31 1.70
C ILE A 73 10.72 0.08 0.29
N TYR A 74 9.81 0.21 -0.68
CA TYR A 74 10.16 0.60 -2.04
C TYR A 74 10.79 1.99 -2.10
N LEU A 75 10.27 2.97 -1.36
CA LEU A 75 10.85 4.31 -1.31
C LEU A 75 12.27 4.32 -0.70
N GLN A 76 12.60 3.40 0.22
CA GLN A 76 13.98 3.26 0.69
C GLN A 76 14.91 2.68 -0.38
N MET A 77 14.43 1.73 -1.17
CA MET A 77 15.22 1.10 -2.25
C MET A 77 15.39 2.02 -3.45
N LEU A 78 14.35 2.78 -3.83
CA LEU A 78 14.33 3.65 -5.00
C LEU A 78 14.93 5.03 -4.73
N LEU A 79 14.68 5.59 -3.54
CA LEU A 79 15.10 6.94 -3.15
C LEU A 79 16.01 6.95 -1.91
N PRO A 80 17.10 6.16 -1.87
CA PRO A 80 17.93 6.01 -0.67
C PRO A 80 18.58 7.32 -0.22
N LYS A 81 18.82 8.27 -1.14
CA LYS A 81 19.44 9.57 -0.89
C LYS A 81 18.45 10.67 -0.50
N ARG A 82 17.14 10.45 -0.66
CA ARG A 82 16.11 11.46 -0.31
C ARG A 82 15.86 11.46 1.20
N ARG A 83 15.56 12.65 1.72
CA ARG A 83 15.27 12.89 3.14
C ARG A 83 13.96 12.20 3.55
N LEU A 84 13.81 11.95 4.86
CA LEU A 84 12.62 11.28 5.42
C LEU A 84 11.32 12.02 5.07
N HIS A 85 11.28 13.35 5.25
CA HIS A 85 10.08 14.14 4.96
C HIS A 85 9.65 14.02 3.50
N THR A 86 10.58 13.93 2.53
CA THR A 86 10.23 13.74 1.12
C THR A 86 9.49 12.43 0.92
N LYS A 87 9.94 11.36 1.58
CA LYS A 87 9.28 10.04 1.51
C LYS A 87 7.91 10.07 2.18
N LEU A 88 7.80 10.74 3.32
CA LEU A 88 6.51 10.91 4.03
C LEU A 88 5.51 11.72 3.21
N ILE A 89 5.94 12.80 2.54
CA ILE A 89 5.08 13.57 1.63
C ILE A 89 4.58 12.70 0.48
N ILE A 90 5.45 11.86 -0.11
CA ILE A 90 5.02 10.95 -1.18
C ILE A 90 4.01 9.93 -0.65
N ILE A 91 4.24 9.34 0.54
CA ILE A 91 3.32 8.37 1.16
C ILE A 91 1.96 9.03 1.45
N ALA A 92 1.96 10.12 2.22
CA ALA A 92 0.75 10.82 2.62
C ALA A 92 0.01 11.41 1.40
N GLY A 93 0.74 11.95 0.43
CA GLY A 93 0.18 12.45 -0.82
C GLY A 93 -0.44 11.34 -1.68
N THR A 94 0.17 10.15 -1.70
CA THR A 94 -0.43 8.99 -2.38
C THR A 94 -1.73 8.57 -1.71
N SER A 95 -1.73 8.47 -0.37
CA SER A 95 -2.94 8.13 0.36
C SER A 95 -4.03 9.18 0.19
N LEU A 96 -3.70 10.48 0.27
CA LEU A 96 -4.65 11.56 0.06
C LEU A 96 -5.24 11.53 -1.36
N LEU A 97 -4.42 11.20 -2.35
CA LEU A 97 -4.88 11.05 -3.73
C LEU A 97 -5.88 9.90 -3.86
N LEU A 98 -5.64 8.76 -3.21
CA LEU A 98 -6.57 7.63 -3.24
C LEU A 98 -7.91 7.99 -2.59
N GLU A 99 -7.88 8.61 -1.41
CA GLU A 99 -9.08 9.13 -0.72
C GLU A 99 -9.88 10.11 -1.59
N ALA A 100 -9.17 11.07 -2.20
CA ALA A 100 -9.79 12.05 -3.09
C ALA A 100 -10.40 11.38 -4.34
N LEU A 101 -9.74 10.38 -4.91
CA LEU A 101 -10.26 9.62 -6.05
C LEU A 101 -11.50 8.80 -5.67
N GLN A 102 -11.54 8.14 -4.50
CA GLN A 102 -12.73 7.44 -4.03
C GLN A 102 -13.93 8.39 -3.94
N TYR A 103 -13.71 9.58 -3.38
CA TYR A 103 -14.76 10.59 -3.28
C TYR A 103 -15.23 11.10 -4.65
N VAL A 104 -14.30 11.51 -5.53
CA VAL A 104 -14.63 12.04 -6.86
C VAL A 104 -15.35 11.01 -7.71
N LEU A 105 -14.88 9.76 -7.70
CA LEU A 105 -15.44 8.67 -8.47
C LEU A 105 -16.75 8.11 -7.89
N ALA A 106 -17.16 8.53 -6.68
CA ALA A 106 -18.36 8.05 -6.00
C ALA A 106 -18.39 6.53 -5.76
N ILE A 107 -17.22 5.95 -5.47
CA ILE A 107 -17.01 4.50 -5.31
C ILE A 107 -16.73 4.11 -3.85
N GLY A 108 -17.17 4.93 -2.88
CA GLY A 108 -17.01 4.59 -1.47
C GLY A 108 -17.01 5.78 -0.52
N ARG A 109 -16.42 5.54 0.65
CA ARG A 109 -16.26 6.48 1.74
C ARG A 109 -14.83 6.99 1.73
N SER A 110 -14.65 8.31 1.69
CA SER A 110 -13.35 8.89 2.01
C SER A 110 -13.24 9.05 3.53
N ASP A 111 -12.15 8.56 4.12
CA ASP A 111 -11.96 8.52 5.57
C ASP A 111 -10.59 9.08 5.98
N ILE A 112 -10.59 10.08 6.87
CA ILE A 112 -9.36 10.62 7.43
C ILE A 112 -8.56 9.55 8.20
N THR A 113 -9.25 8.54 8.74
CA THR A 113 -8.62 7.42 9.43
C THR A 113 -7.77 6.59 8.45
N ASP A 114 -8.25 6.41 7.22
CA ASP A 114 -7.53 5.69 6.18
C ASP A 114 -6.31 6.48 5.72
N LEU A 115 -6.44 7.81 5.56
CA LEU A 115 -5.29 8.68 5.30
C LEU A 115 -4.19 8.53 6.37
N LEU A 116 -4.57 8.54 7.65
CA LEU A 116 -3.64 8.44 8.77
C LEU A 116 -3.01 7.05 8.87
N THR A 117 -3.81 5.99 8.73
CA THR A 117 -3.36 4.61 8.86
C THR A 117 -2.47 4.19 7.71
N ASN A 118 -2.81 4.57 6.47
CA ASN A 118 -1.95 4.39 5.29
C ASN A 118 -0.61 5.13 5.46
N THR A 119 -0.65 6.37 5.96
CA THR A 119 0.57 7.14 6.23
C THR A 119 1.44 6.47 7.30
N ALA A 120 0.83 5.97 8.38
CA ALA A 120 1.50 5.21 9.42
C ALA A 120 2.10 3.89 8.88
N GLY A 121 1.38 3.20 7.99
CA GLY A 121 1.84 1.99 7.31
C GLY A 121 3.09 2.24 6.47
N GLY A 122 3.09 3.32 5.68
CA GLY A 122 4.26 3.72 4.91
C GLY A 122 5.45 4.09 5.80
N LEU A 123 5.22 4.80 6.90
CA LEU A 123 6.27 5.09 7.89
C LEU A 123 6.81 3.79 8.52
N LEU A 124 5.95 2.85 8.88
CA LEU A 124 6.34 1.53 9.40
C LEU A 124 7.23 0.81 8.40
N GLY A 125 6.91 0.83 7.10
CA GLY A 125 7.76 0.30 6.05
C GLY A 125 9.14 0.96 5.96
N LEU A 126 9.21 2.29 6.10
CA LEU A 126 10.47 3.04 6.13
C LEU A 126 11.35 2.61 7.32
N VAL A 127 10.74 2.43 8.49
CA VAL A 127 11.41 2.01 9.73
C VAL A 127 11.87 0.56 9.62
N LEU A 128 11.00 -0.35 9.18
CA LEU A 128 11.28 -1.76 8.99
C LEU A 128 12.49 -1.98 8.07
N TYR A 129 12.53 -1.30 6.92
CA TYR A 129 13.68 -1.37 6.03
C TYR A 129 14.96 -0.89 6.74
N CYS A 130 14.90 0.20 7.50
CA CYS A 130 16.07 0.72 8.23
C CYS A 130 16.58 -0.28 9.28
N ILE A 131 15.68 -0.92 10.03
CA ILE A 131 16.02 -1.94 11.01
C ILE A 131 16.72 -3.11 10.33
N VAL A 132 16.12 -3.67 9.27
CA VAL A 132 16.69 -4.80 8.52
C VAL A 132 18.05 -4.43 7.91
N ALA A 133 18.19 -3.23 7.35
CA ALA A 133 19.46 -2.75 6.81
C ALA A 133 20.56 -2.63 7.86
N ARG A 134 20.21 -2.21 9.09
CA ARG A 134 21.13 -2.17 10.23
C ARG A 134 21.51 -3.58 10.69
N LEU A 135 20.53 -4.47 10.85
CA LEU A 135 20.76 -5.87 11.28
C LEU A 135 21.64 -6.64 10.29
N LEU A 136 21.47 -6.43 8.99
CA LEU A 136 22.29 -7.07 7.96
C LEU A 136 23.66 -6.40 7.76
N GLY A 137 23.91 -5.26 8.43
CA GLY A 137 25.13 -4.46 8.34
C GLY A 137 25.41 -3.86 6.95
N ASN A 138 24.52 -4.05 5.98
CA ASN A 138 24.76 -3.67 4.59
C ASN A 138 23.45 -3.44 3.83
N ARG A 139 23.23 -2.21 3.35
CA ARG A 139 22.05 -1.85 2.54
C ARG A 139 21.91 -2.70 1.27
N VAL A 140 23.02 -3.13 0.66
CA VAL A 140 22.96 -3.99 -0.53
C VAL A 140 22.40 -5.38 -0.22
N ARG A 141 22.59 -5.88 1.01
CA ARG A 141 21.98 -7.14 1.45
C ARG A 141 20.48 -6.96 1.70
N ALA A 142 20.10 -5.86 2.36
CA ALA A 142 18.69 -5.51 2.56
C ALA A 142 17.94 -5.32 1.24
N ASP A 143 18.51 -4.57 0.29
CA ASP A 143 17.93 -4.39 -1.05
C ASP A 143 17.68 -5.72 -1.75
N LYS A 144 18.65 -6.65 -1.68
CA LYS A 144 18.49 -7.99 -2.26
C LYS A 144 17.40 -8.80 -1.57
N LEU A 145 17.36 -8.77 -0.24
CA LEU A 145 16.35 -9.48 0.56
C LEU A 145 14.95 -9.00 0.20
N PHE A 146 14.70 -7.69 0.30
CA PHE A 146 13.41 -7.12 -0.04
C PHE A 146 13.05 -7.29 -1.52
N LEU A 147 14.03 -7.28 -2.42
CA LEU A 147 13.78 -7.58 -3.83
C LEU A 147 13.33 -9.04 -4.03
N ILE A 148 13.99 -10.01 -3.40
CA ILE A 148 13.59 -11.42 -3.49
C ILE A 148 12.20 -11.61 -2.92
N LEU A 149 11.93 -11.05 -1.74
CA LEU A 149 10.60 -11.08 -1.12
C LEU A 149 9.54 -10.45 -2.02
N ALA A 150 9.82 -9.28 -2.59
CA ALA A 150 8.92 -8.61 -3.52
C ALA A 150 8.62 -9.45 -4.76
N VAL A 151 9.64 -10.10 -5.37
CA VAL A 151 9.42 -11.00 -6.51
C VAL A 151 8.53 -12.18 -6.12
N ILE A 152 8.80 -12.82 -4.99
CA ILE A 152 8.00 -13.98 -4.51
C ILE A 152 6.55 -13.55 -4.27
N VAL A 153 6.34 -12.46 -3.53
CA VAL A 153 5.00 -11.96 -3.23
C VAL A 153 4.26 -11.56 -4.51
N SER A 154 4.91 -10.82 -5.41
CA SER A 154 4.30 -10.45 -6.70
C SER A 154 3.96 -11.67 -7.55
N ALA A 155 4.82 -12.69 -7.59
CA ALA A 155 4.54 -13.92 -8.32
C ALA A 155 3.35 -14.69 -7.73
N ILE A 156 3.26 -14.79 -6.41
CA ILE A 156 2.12 -15.42 -5.71
C ILE A 156 0.84 -14.66 -6.02
N VAL A 157 0.83 -13.33 -5.86
CA VAL A 157 -0.35 -12.51 -6.12
C VAL A 157 -0.80 -12.63 -7.58
N ILE A 158 0.11 -12.49 -8.54
CA ILE A 158 -0.21 -12.64 -9.97
C ILE A 158 -0.74 -14.04 -10.26
N GLY A 159 -0.16 -15.08 -9.67
CA GLY A 159 -0.62 -16.46 -9.83
C GLY A 159 -2.03 -16.68 -9.28
N LEU A 160 -2.32 -16.16 -8.08
CA LEU A 160 -3.65 -16.21 -7.49
C LEU A 160 -4.68 -15.45 -8.33
N LEU A 161 -4.32 -14.27 -8.83
CA LEU A 161 -5.18 -13.48 -9.70
C LEU A 161 -5.47 -14.19 -11.02
N ALA A 162 -4.47 -14.82 -11.63
CA ALA A 162 -4.66 -15.62 -12.83
C ALA A 162 -5.59 -16.82 -12.56
N LEU A 163 -5.46 -17.47 -11.40
CA LEU A 163 -6.35 -18.56 -11.01
C LEU A 163 -7.80 -18.07 -10.85
N ILE A 164 -8.01 -16.96 -10.14
CA ILE A 164 -9.34 -16.36 -9.96
C ILE A 164 -9.97 -16.04 -11.31
N LEU A 165 -9.21 -15.42 -12.23
CA LEU A 165 -9.68 -15.09 -13.58
C LEU A 165 -9.99 -16.32 -14.45
N LEU A 166 -9.36 -17.46 -14.21
CA LEU A 166 -9.65 -18.71 -14.92
C LEU A 166 -10.84 -19.48 -14.35
N MET A 167 -11.17 -19.24 -13.07
CA MET A 167 -12.26 -19.90 -12.36
C MET A 167 -13.59 -19.14 -12.42
N ASN A 168 -13.55 -17.88 -12.83
CA ASN A 168 -14.70 -16.98 -12.95
C ASN A 168 -15.11 -16.85 -14.43
#